data_AF-A0A7R7JC81-F1
#
_entry.id   AF-A0A7R7JC81-F1
#
_cell.length_a   1.000
_cell.length_b   1.000
_cell.length_c   1.000
_cell.angle_alpha   90.00
_cell.angle_beta   90.00
_cell.angle_gamma   90.00
#
_symmetry.space_group_name_H-M   'P 1'
#
loop_
_entity.id
_entity.type
_entity.pdbx_description
1 polymer ?
#
loop_
_entity_poly.entity_id
_entity_poly.type
_entity_poly.pdbx_seq_one_letter_code
_entity_poly.pdbx_strand_id
1 'polypeptide(L)'
;MLEAHLQELSHPLNDYRIRAQRFLEAWKRGVTLIGTRFFEVKTSSAGSATDKNQLRPNWDLVEQDIGVLSRGEAAFLGAMCSFYNAEWGQRLLEDAGFPNICDIASKLDREHAEIIAELLLTYSGW
;
A
#
# COMPACT_ATOMS: atom_id res chain seq x y z
N MET A 1 -26.50 21.09 -10.41
CA MET A 1 -25.12 21.63 -10.48
C MET A 1 -24.64 22.09 -9.10
N LEU A 2 -25.42 22.88 -8.34
CA LEU A 2 -25.08 23.28 -6.96
C LEU A 2 -25.07 22.10 -5.96
N GLU A 3 -26.04 21.18 -6.04
CA GLU A 3 -26.11 20.02 -5.13
C GLU A 3 -24.95 19.03 -5.29
N ALA A 4 -24.51 18.76 -6.52
CA ALA A 4 -23.35 17.90 -6.79
C ALA A 4 -22.06 18.48 -6.18
N HIS A 5 -21.90 19.80 -6.22
CA HIS A 5 -20.75 20.49 -5.64
C HIS A 5 -20.77 20.48 -4.10
N LEU A 6 -21.96 20.58 -3.48
CA LEU A 6 -22.12 20.42 -2.03
C LEU A 6 -21.88 18.96 -1.57
N GLN A 7 -22.19 17.99 -2.42
CA GLN A 7 -21.93 16.57 -2.17
C GLN A 7 -20.44 16.22 -2.33
N GLU A 8 -19.72 16.86 -3.24
CA GLU A 8 -18.25 16.76 -3.33
C GLU A 8 -17.56 17.32 -2.09
N LEU A 9 -17.99 18.48 -1.58
CA LEU A 9 -17.40 19.10 -0.38
C LEU A 9 -17.60 18.25 0.89
N SER A 10 -18.65 17.44 0.93
CA SER A 10 -18.96 16.53 2.06
C SER A 10 -18.41 15.12 1.88
N HIS A 11 -17.63 14.85 0.82
CA HIS A 11 -17.07 13.52 0.62
C HIS A 11 -16.12 13.16 1.79
N PRO A 12 -16.28 11.99 2.46
CA PRO A 12 -15.49 11.66 3.65
C PRO A 12 -13.98 11.69 3.45
N LEU A 13 -13.51 11.48 2.21
CA LEU A 13 -12.10 11.56 1.86
C LEU A 13 -11.55 13.00 1.83
N ASN A 14 -12.38 14.03 1.99
CA ASN A 14 -11.89 15.39 2.22
C ASN A 14 -11.38 15.59 3.66
N ASP A 15 -11.78 14.76 4.64
CA ASP A 15 -11.24 14.81 6.01
C ASP A 15 -9.93 14.00 6.08
N TYR A 16 -8.84 14.69 6.43
CA TYR A 16 -7.52 14.09 6.60
C TYR A 16 -7.51 12.92 7.61
N ARG A 17 -8.25 13.02 8.72
CA ARG A 17 -8.26 11.98 9.76
C ARG A 17 -8.94 10.72 9.27
N ILE A 18 -10.03 10.87 8.51
CA ILE A 18 -10.73 9.75 7.88
C ILE A 18 -9.80 9.05 6.89
N ARG A 19 -9.10 9.83 6.04
CA ARG A 19 -8.10 9.29 5.11
C ARG A 19 -6.97 8.58 5.81
N ALA A 20 -6.35 9.19 6.81
CA ALA A 20 -5.24 8.59 7.56
C ALA A 20 -5.66 7.27 8.23
N GLN A 21 -6.86 7.23 8.81
CA GLN A 21 -7.40 6.01 9.41
C GLN A 21 -7.63 4.92 8.37
N ARG A 22 -8.27 5.25 7.25
CA ARG A 22 -8.53 4.28 6.16
C ARG A 22 -7.23 3.78 5.52
N PHE A 23 -6.25 4.66 5.34
CA PHE A 23 -4.91 4.31 4.88
C PHE A 23 -4.26 3.30 5.82
N LEU A 24 -4.27 3.55 7.13
CA LEU A 24 -3.67 2.64 8.11
C LEU A 24 -4.38 1.27 8.09
N GLU A 25 -5.70 1.23 8.02
CA GLU A 25 -6.43 -0.05 7.95
C GLU A 25 -6.13 -0.82 6.65
N ALA A 26 -6.05 -0.14 5.51
CA ALA A 26 -5.63 -0.75 4.26
C ALA A 26 -4.17 -1.24 4.31
N TRP A 27 -3.28 -0.46 4.93
CA TRP A 27 -1.88 -0.80 5.12
C TRP A 27 -1.72 -2.06 5.97
N LYS A 28 -2.42 -2.15 7.10
CA LYS A 28 -2.44 -3.36 7.96
C LYS A 28 -2.89 -4.60 7.21
N ARG A 29 -3.94 -4.47 6.39
CA ARG A 29 -4.44 -5.56 5.54
C ARG A 29 -3.36 -6.00 4.57
N GLY A 30 -2.73 -5.07 3.87
CA GLY A 30 -1.64 -5.37 2.92
C GLY A 30 -0.45 -6.05 3.59
N VAL A 31 0.03 -5.51 4.73
CA VAL A 31 1.11 -6.09 5.55
C VAL A 31 0.79 -7.53 5.96
N THR A 32 -0.46 -7.78 6.36
CA THR A 32 -0.90 -9.12 6.77
C THR A 32 -0.96 -10.06 5.57
N LEU A 33 -1.49 -9.59 4.43
CA LEU A 33 -1.69 -10.39 3.22
C LEU A 33 -0.38 -10.84 2.57
N ILE A 34 0.58 -9.93 2.39
CA ILE A 34 1.89 -10.26 1.79
C ILE A 34 2.83 -10.96 2.78
N GLY A 35 2.55 -10.82 4.08
CA GLY A 35 3.30 -11.41 5.17
C GLY A 35 4.09 -10.37 5.95
N THR A 36 3.93 -10.40 7.27
CA THR A 36 4.53 -9.45 8.21
C THR A 36 6.06 -9.44 8.21
N ARG A 37 6.70 -10.51 7.72
CA ARG A 37 8.16 -10.61 7.63
C ARG A 37 8.80 -9.49 6.81
N PHE A 38 8.08 -8.93 5.84
CA PHE A 38 8.56 -7.82 5.00
C PHE A 38 8.51 -6.46 5.69
N PHE A 39 8.09 -6.39 6.95
CA PHE A 39 7.87 -5.15 7.68
C PHE A 39 8.48 -5.19 9.07
N GLU A 40 8.99 -4.05 9.52
CA GLU A 40 9.37 -3.81 10.90
C GLU A 40 8.12 -3.60 11.76
N VAL A 41 7.53 -4.69 12.25
CA VAL A 41 6.35 -4.64 13.12
C VAL A 41 6.76 -4.26 14.55
N LYS A 42 6.47 -3.02 14.96
CA LYS A 42 6.83 -2.45 16.29
C LYS A 42 5.76 -2.66 17.37
N THR A 43 4.80 -3.53 17.09
CA THR A 43 3.64 -3.84 17.94
C THR A 43 3.53 -5.36 18.11
N SER A 44 2.59 -5.82 18.95
CA SER A 44 2.34 -7.26 19.16
C SER A 44 1.85 -7.97 17.88
N SER A 45 1.20 -7.24 16.98
CA SER A 45 0.76 -7.72 15.67
C SER A 45 0.58 -6.53 14.72
N ALA A 46 0.49 -6.80 13.41
CA ALA A 46 0.17 -5.75 12.43
C ALA A 46 -1.19 -5.10 12.71
N GLY A 47 -2.20 -5.89 13.09
CA GLY A 47 -3.54 -5.39 13.41
C GLY A 47 -3.57 -4.40 14.58
N SER A 48 -2.65 -4.55 15.53
CA SER A 48 -2.54 -3.69 16.73
C SER A 48 -1.86 -2.34 16.47
N ALA A 49 -1.36 -2.07 15.26
CA ALA A 49 -0.74 -0.80 14.94
C ALA A 49 -1.75 0.35 15.03
N THR A 50 -1.34 1.47 15.62
CA THR A 50 -2.11 2.72 15.67
C THR A 50 -1.48 3.82 14.80
N ASP A 51 -0.29 3.56 14.27
CA ASP A 51 0.44 4.47 13.39
C ASP A 51 1.17 3.66 12.29
N LYS A 52 1.17 4.16 11.05
CA LYS A 52 1.81 3.49 9.90
C LYS A 52 3.33 3.33 10.08
N ASN A 53 3.98 4.20 10.85
CA ASN A 53 5.41 4.09 11.20
C ASN A 53 5.74 2.91 12.12
N GLN A 54 4.73 2.22 12.67
CA GLN A 54 4.89 0.96 13.38
C GLN A 54 4.94 -0.26 12.44
N LEU A 55 4.74 -0.04 11.13
CA LEU A 55 4.65 -1.05 10.08
C LEU A 55 5.47 -0.62 8.85
N ARG A 56 6.68 -0.11 9.05
CA ARG A 56 7.56 0.31 7.94
C ARG A 56 8.05 -0.94 7.19
N PRO A 57 8.16 -0.91 5.85
CA PRO A 57 8.83 -1.98 5.13
C PRO A 57 10.26 -2.19 5.64
N ASN A 58 10.69 -3.45 5.72
CA ASN A 58 12.06 -3.82 6.02
C ASN A 58 12.85 -3.89 4.70
N TRP A 59 13.80 -2.98 4.53
CA TRP A 59 14.57 -2.86 3.28
C TRP A 59 15.27 -4.16 2.89
N ASP A 60 16.02 -4.73 3.83
CA ASP A 60 16.87 -5.89 3.59
C ASP A 60 16.02 -7.12 3.24
N LEU A 61 14.97 -7.38 4.00
CA LEU A 61 14.11 -8.54 3.77
C LEU A 61 13.29 -8.42 2.48
N VAL A 62 12.86 -7.21 2.13
CA VAL A 62 12.17 -6.98 0.86
C VAL A 62 13.11 -7.23 -0.32
N GLU A 63 14.29 -6.60 -0.34
CA GLU A 63 15.23 -6.75 -1.47
C GLU A 63 15.77 -8.18 -1.59
N GLN A 64 15.98 -8.87 -0.46
CA GLN A 64 16.44 -10.25 -0.45
C GLN A 64 15.41 -11.23 -1.04
N ASP A 65 14.14 -11.08 -0.67
CA ASP A 65 13.14 -12.13 -0.90
C ASP A 65 12.11 -11.78 -1.99
N ILE A 66 12.02 -10.52 -2.46
CA ILE A 66 11.02 -10.15 -3.49
C ILE A 66 11.17 -10.94 -4.80
N GLY A 67 12.40 -11.31 -5.16
CA GLY A 67 12.70 -12.08 -6.38
C GLY A 67 12.22 -13.53 -6.35
N VAL A 68 11.89 -14.07 -5.17
CA VAL A 68 11.37 -15.45 -5.01
C VAL A 68 9.85 -15.48 -4.81
N LEU A 69 9.20 -14.33 -4.70
CA LEU A 69 7.74 -14.23 -4.64
C LEU A 69 7.10 -14.58 -5.98
N SER A 70 5.80 -14.91 -5.94
CA SER A 70 5.03 -14.96 -7.19
C SER A 70 4.98 -13.58 -7.85
N ARG A 71 4.73 -13.55 -9.16
CA ARG A 71 4.63 -12.29 -9.92
C ARG A 71 3.61 -11.31 -9.35
N GLY A 72 2.47 -11.81 -8.87
CA GLY A 72 1.41 -10.98 -8.26
C GLY A 72 1.84 -10.41 -6.92
N GLU A 73 2.44 -11.23 -6.05
CA GLU A 73 2.98 -10.81 -4.76
C GLU A 73 4.13 -9.80 -4.91
N ALA A 74 5.03 -10.00 -5.87
CA ALA A 74 6.12 -9.04 -6.15
C ALA A 74 5.57 -7.69 -6.63
N ALA A 75 4.59 -7.70 -7.55
CA ALA A 75 3.90 -6.48 -7.99
C ALA A 75 3.20 -5.78 -6.83
N PHE A 76 2.54 -6.55 -5.96
CA PHE A 76 1.86 -6.01 -4.79
C PHE A 76 2.83 -5.41 -3.76
N LEU A 77 3.89 -6.13 -3.40
CA LEU A 77 4.89 -5.67 -2.44
C LEU A 77 5.61 -4.41 -2.94
N GLY A 78 6.03 -4.39 -4.21
CA GLY A 78 6.63 -3.21 -4.83
C GLY A 78 5.69 -2.00 -4.84
N ALA A 79 4.40 -2.21 -5.13
CA ALA A 79 3.40 -1.15 -5.06
C ALA A 79 3.20 -0.64 -3.62
N MET A 80 3.15 -1.53 -2.62
CA MET A 80 3.13 -1.13 -1.21
C MET A 80 4.36 -0.30 -0.82
N CYS A 81 5.56 -0.75 -1.20
CA CYS A 81 6.81 -0.03 -0.93
C CYS A 81 6.83 1.37 -1.59
N SER A 82 6.15 1.55 -2.72
CA SER A 82 6.05 2.86 -3.40
C SER A 82 5.31 3.91 -2.56
N PHE A 83 4.34 3.52 -1.73
CA PHE A 83 3.67 4.44 -0.80
C PHE A 83 4.58 4.87 0.36
N TYR A 84 5.54 4.04 0.75
CA TYR A 84 6.53 4.35 1.78
C TYR A 84 7.68 5.20 1.23
N ASN A 85 8.24 4.78 0.10
CA ASN A 85 9.31 5.47 -0.61
C ASN A 85 9.13 5.23 -2.13
N ALA A 86 8.73 6.27 -2.85
CA ALA A 86 8.35 6.17 -4.26
C ALA A 86 9.51 5.72 -5.16
N GLU A 87 10.73 6.22 -4.93
CA GLU A 87 11.90 5.86 -5.74
C GLU A 87 12.31 4.39 -5.53
N TRP A 88 12.27 3.93 -4.27
CA TRP A 88 12.57 2.54 -3.95
C TRP A 88 11.52 1.58 -4.47
N GLY A 89 10.24 1.89 -4.25
CA GLY A 89 9.14 1.07 -4.77
C GLY A 89 9.14 0.98 -6.30
N GLN A 90 9.41 2.09 -7.00
CA GLN A 90 9.55 2.10 -8.45
C GLN A 90 10.68 1.17 -8.91
N ARG A 91 11.85 1.24 -8.27
CA ARG A 91 12.98 0.37 -8.60
C ARG A 91 12.63 -1.11 -8.43
N LEU A 92 12.00 -1.47 -7.31
CA LEU A 92 11.55 -2.85 -7.06
C LEU A 92 10.58 -3.35 -8.14
N LEU A 93 9.67 -2.48 -8.58
CA LEU A 93 8.70 -2.78 -9.62
C LEU A 93 9.37 -2.94 -10.99
N GLU A 94 10.31 -2.06 -11.34
CA GLU A 94 11.10 -2.16 -12.59
C GLU A 94 11.89 -3.47 -12.64
N ASP A 95 12.60 -3.81 -11.56
CA ASP A 95 13.39 -5.04 -11.45
C ASP A 95 12.50 -6.30 -11.56
N ALA A 96 11.28 -6.24 -11.03
CA ALA A 96 10.28 -7.30 -11.15
C ALA A 96 9.56 -7.33 -12.53
N GLY A 97 9.84 -6.38 -13.42
CA GLY A 97 9.26 -6.28 -14.75
C GLY A 97 7.85 -5.68 -14.78
N PHE A 98 7.55 -4.76 -13.87
CA PHE A 98 6.28 -4.04 -13.75
C PHE A 98 6.46 -2.50 -13.73
N PRO A 99 7.11 -1.91 -14.76
CA PRO A 99 7.53 -0.50 -14.73
C PRO A 99 6.38 0.54 -14.69
N ASN A 100 5.13 0.14 -14.94
CA ASN A 100 3.99 1.06 -14.94
C ASN A 100 2.72 0.46 -14.32
N ILE A 101 1.71 1.32 -14.12
CA ILE A 101 0.45 0.97 -13.48
C ILE A 101 -0.34 -0.13 -14.21
N CYS A 102 -0.27 -0.20 -15.55
CA CYS A 102 -0.95 -1.25 -16.31
C CYS A 102 -0.31 -2.61 -16.08
N ASP A 103 1.02 -2.65 -15.97
CA ASP A 103 1.73 -3.89 -15.67
C ASP A 103 1.36 -4.42 -14.29
N ILE A 104 1.30 -3.55 -13.27
CA ILE A 104 0.85 -3.89 -11.92
C ILE A 104 -0.60 -4.39 -11.96
N ALA A 105 -1.51 -3.61 -12.55
CA ALA A 105 -2.94 -3.92 -12.61
C ALA A 105 -3.22 -5.28 -13.30
N SER A 106 -2.38 -5.68 -14.26
CA SER A 106 -2.51 -6.99 -14.92
C SER A 106 -2.11 -8.19 -14.06
N LYS A 107 -1.46 -7.97 -12.92
CA LYS A 107 -0.93 -9.02 -12.03
C LYS A 107 -1.59 -9.10 -10.67
N LEU A 108 -2.20 -8.02 -10.20
CA LEU A 108 -2.94 -8.04 -8.96
C LEU A 108 -4.24 -8.83 -9.14
N ASP A 109 -4.49 -9.78 -8.24
CA ASP A 109 -5.84 -10.30 -8.08
C ASP A 109 -6.75 -9.27 -7.41
N ARG A 110 -8.02 -9.63 -7.21
CA ARG A 110 -9.02 -8.74 -6.63
C ARG A 110 -8.63 -8.20 -5.25
N GLU A 111 -8.12 -9.05 -4.37
CA GLU A 111 -7.84 -8.65 -2.98
C GLU A 111 -6.66 -7.69 -2.90
N HIS A 112 -5.59 -7.98 -3.66
CA HIS A 112 -4.44 -7.10 -3.77
C HIS A 112 -4.82 -5.75 -4.43
N ALA A 113 -5.62 -5.79 -5.51
CA ALA A 113 -6.06 -4.58 -6.21
C ALA A 113 -6.95 -3.68 -5.34
N GLU A 114 -7.86 -4.26 -4.55
CA GLU A 114 -8.70 -3.51 -3.61
C GLU A 114 -7.86 -2.77 -2.56
N ILE A 115 -6.80 -3.41 -2.04
CA ILE A 115 -5.88 -2.77 -1.08
C ILE A 115 -5.11 -1.63 -1.74
N ILE A 116 -4.50 -1.84 -2.91
CA ILE A 116 -3.75 -0.79 -3.61
C ILE A 116 -4.67 0.39 -3.98
N ALA A 117 -5.90 0.12 -4.43
CA ALA A 117 -6.88 1.17 -4.73
C ALA A 117 -7.24 1.99 -3.48
N GLU A 118 -7.46 1.33 -2.34
CA GLU A 118 -7.74 2.02 -1.09
C GLU A 118 -6.55 2.86 -0.62
N LEU A 119 -5.32 2.35 -0.76
CA LEU A 119 -4.10 3.11 -0.46
C LEU A 119 -4.00 4.34 -1.37
N LEU A 120 -4.23 4.21 -2.69
CA LEU A 120 -4.23 5.34 -3.63
C LEU A 120 -5.25 6.42 -3.24
N LEU A 121 -6.48 6.02 -2.91
CA LEU A 121 -7.57 6.95 -2.56
C LEU A 121 -7.32 7.67 -1.22
N THR A 122 -6.56 7.07 -0.33
CA THR A 122 -6.37 7.57 1.04
C THR A 122 -5.00 8.16 1.30
N TYR A 123 -4.04 7.95 0.40
CA TYR A 123 -2.65 8.37 0.57
C TYR A 123 -2.52 9.86 0.85
N SER A 124 -1.90 10.20 1.98
CA SER A 124 -1.65 11.57 2.44
C SER A 124 -0.18 11.92 2.58
N GLY A 125 0.69 11.15 1.92
CA GLY A 125 2.12 11.12 2.19
C GLY A 125 2.45 10.03 3.21
N TRP A 126 3.69 9.54 3.18
CA TRP A 126 4.25 8.76 4.28
C TRP A 126 4.79 9.69 5.36
#